data_AF-A0AAD7PW32-F1
#
_entry.id   AF-A0AAD7PW32-F1
#
_cell.length_a   1.000
_cell.length_b   1.000
_cell.length_c   1.000
_cell.angle_alpha   90.00
_cell.angle_beta   90.00
_cell.angle_gamma   90.00
#
_symmetry.space_group_name_H-M   'P 1'
#
loop_
_entity.id
_entity.type
_entity.pdbx_description
1 polymer ?
#
loop_
_entity_poly.entity_id
_entity_poly.type
_entity_poly.pdbx_seq_one_letter_code
_entity_poly.pdbx_strand_id
1 'polypeptide(L)'
;MTNILVVFDFDSTITEMDSDNWVLDEFGATDMFNRLLPTMLWNPLMDRMMKELHSQGKTIDDIVEVLKRIPMHPRIVHAIKAVHALGCDLKIVSDANIFSIETILKHHGVRNCFSEIAANPSYVNEEGRLRIFPFHDFLTSSHGCKLICSPNMCKGSVFESIKRRSISTEENKKNDLPRRWKQ
;
A
#
# COMPACT_ATOMS: atom_id res chain seq x y z
N MET A 1 24.36 1.11 9.76
CA MET A 1 23.08 1.36 9.07
C MET A 1 23.38 2.37 7.98
N THR A 2 23.00 2.11 6.74
CA THR A 2 23.17 3.07 5.64
C THR A 2 22.11 4.15 5.73
N ASN A 3 22.46 5.42 5.50
CA ASN A 3 21.50 6.53 5.47
C ASN A 3 20.79 6.64 4.11
N ILE A 4 20.23 5.52 3.65
CA ILE A 4 19.56 5.43 2.35
C ILE A 4 18.12 5.00 2.62
N LEU A 5 17.20 5.89 2.25
CA LEU A 5 15.77 5.63 2.21
C LEU A 5 15.40 5.18 0.79
N VAL A 6 14.76 4.01 0.66
CA VAL A 6 14.21 3.51 -0.60
C VAL A 6 12.70 3.43 -0.47
N VAL A 7 11.99 4.12 -1.37
CA VAL A 7 10.53 4.16 -1.37
C VAL A 7 10.02 3.47 -2.62
N PHE A 8 9.14 2.51 -2.43
CA PHE A 8 8.51 1.74 -3.48
C PHE A 8 7.06 2.17 -3.69
N ASP A 9 6.64 2.23 -4.94
CA ASP A 9 5.24 1.99 -5.27
C ASP A 9 4.97 0.46 -5.23
N PHE A 10 3.70 0.06 -5.28
CA PHE A 10 3.32 -1.35 -5.15
C PHE A 10 2.71 -1.90 -6.44
N ASP A 11 1.49 -1.48 -6.77
CA ASP A 11 0.78 -1.96 -7.96
C ASP A 11 1.48 -1.51 -9.25
N SER A 12 1.59 -2.43 -10.21
CA SER A 12 2.39 -2.25 -11.44
C SER A 12 3.85 -1.85 -11.20
N THR A 13 4.41 -2.19 -10.04
CA THR A 13 5.82 -1.92 -9.65
C THR A 13 6.45 -3.12 -8.96
N ILE A 14 5.93 -3.51 -7.79
CA ILE A 14 6.31 -4.73 -7.09
C ILE A 14 5.50 -5.91 -7.64
N THR A 15 4.21 -5.70 -7.80
CA THR A 15 3.31 -6.58 -8.56
C THR A 15 3.28 -6.13 -10.02
N GLU A 16 3.05 -7.08 -10.93
CA GLU A 16 2.96 -6.78 -12.37
C GLU A 16 1.60 -6.17 -12.75
N MET A 17 0.64 -6.18 -11.83
CA MET A 17 -0.76 -5.81 -12.07
C MET A 17 -1.31 -4.96 -10.92
N ASP A 18 -2.44 -4.33 -11.19
CA ASP A 18 -3.28 -3.68 -10.17
C ASP A 18 -3.97 -4.74 -9.30
N SER A 19 -3.79 -4.64 -7.97
CA SER A 19 -4.23 -5.66 -7.03
C SER A 19 -5.74 -5.68 -6.80
N ASP A 20 -6.39 -4.54 -6.93
CA ASP A 20 -7.84 -4.41 -6.87
C ASP A 20 -8.48 -5.08 -8.10
N ASN A 21 -8.01 -4.73 -9.31
CA ASN A 21 -8.47 -5.33 -10.56
C ASN A 21 -8.23 -6.85 -10.59
N TRP A 22 -7.05 -7.30 -10.12
CA TRP A 22 -6.74 -8.73 -10.03
C TRP A 22 -7.77 -9.51 -9.22
N VAL A 23 -8.18 -8.97 -8.06
CA VAL A 23 -9.21 -9.60 -7.22
C VAL A 23 -10.56 -9.66 -7.93
N LEU A 24 -10.95 -8.58 -8.63
CA LEU A 24 -12.23 -8.53 -9.34
C LEU A 24 -12.25 -9.49 -10.53
N ASP A 25 -11.16 -9.56 -11.29
CA ASP A 25 -11.05 -10.43 -12.46
C ASP A 25 -11.09 -11.91 -12.06
N GLU A 26 -10.35 -12.30 -11.01
CA GLU A 26 -10.33 -13.68 -10.50
C GLU A 26 -11.69 -14.14 -9.94
N PHE A 27 -12.55 -13.20 -9.52
CA PHE A 27 -13.92 -13.50 -9.11
C PHE A 27 -14.96 -13.26 -10.21
N GLY A 28 -14.57 -12.88 -11.43
CA GLY A 28 -15.48 -12.62 -12.54
C GLY A 28 -16.38 -11.39 -12.32
N ALA A 29 -15.92 -10.42 -11.54
CA ALA A 29 -16.66 -9.21 -11.18
C ALA A 29 -16.39 -8.01 -12.10
N THR A 30 -15.55 -8.18 -13.13
CA THR A 30 -15.12 -7.13 -14.08
C THR A 30 -16.30 -6.43 -14.77
N ASP A 31 -17.32 -7.17 -15.19
CA ASP A 31 -18.51 -6.58 -15.83
C ASP A 31 -19.31 -5.68 -14.89
N MET A 32 -19.45 -6.10 -13.63
CA MET A 32 -20.12 -5.30 -12.60
C MET A 32 -19.32 -4.04 -12.28
N PHE A 33 -18.00 -4.18 -12.14
CA PHE A 33 -17.09 -3.06 -11.96
C PHE A 33 -17.20 -2.03 -13.09
N ASN A 34 -17.10 -2.48 -14.34
CA ASN A 34 -17.16 -1.61 -15.51
C ASN A 34 -18.49 -0.84 -15.63
N ARG A 35 -19.61 -1.44 -15.19
CA ARG A 35 -20.90 -0.72 -15.13
C ARG A 35 -20.95 0.36 -14.05
N LEU A 36 -20.26 0.15 -12.93
CA LEU A 36 -20.28 1.07 -11.79
C LEU A 36 -19.20 2.15 -11.86
N LEU A 37 -18.09 1.88 -12.55
CA LEU A 37 -16.94 2.78 -12.69
C LEU A 37 -17.31 4.21 -13.12
N PRO A 38 -18.23 4.45 -14.07
CA PRO A 38 -18.61 5.82 -14.45
C PRO A 38 -19.39 6.58 -13.38
N THR A 39 -19.89 5.90 -12.35
CA THR A 39 -20.85 6.44 -11.37
C THR A 39 -20.25 6.72 -10.00
N MET A 40 -19.04 6.24 -9.74
CA MET A 40 -18.42 6.25 -8.42
C MET A 40 -16.92 6.53 -8.52
N LEU A 41 -16.37 7.16 -7.48
CA LEU A 41 -14.93 7.31 -7.32
C LEU A 41 -14.31 5.98 -6.89
N TRP A 42 -13.01 5.79 -7.16
CA TRP A 42 -12.33 4.50 -7.03
C TRP A 42 -12.50 3.83 -5.66
N ASN A 43 -12.12 4.46 -4.54
CA ASN A 43 -12.18 3.78 -3.24
C ASN A 43 -13.63 3.45 -2.80
N PRO A 44 -14.63 4.35 -2.92
CA PRO A 44 -16.04 3.99 -2.69
C PRO A 44 -16.54 2.87 -3.60
N LEU A 45 -16.09 2.84 -4.86
CA LEU A 45 -16.40 1.76 -5.79
C LEU A 45 -15.79 0.45 -5.30
N MET A 46 -14.52 0.42 -4.94
CA MET A 46 -13.86 -0.78 -4.46
C MET A 46 -14.46 -1.29 -3.14
N ASP A 47 -14.80 -0.42 -2.19
CA ASP A 47 -15.54 -0.81 -0.96
C ASP A 47 -16.91 -1.42 -1.29
N ARG A 48 -17.60 -0.86 -2.30
CA ARG A 48 -18.86 -1.44 -2.81
C ARG A 48 -18.62 -2.78 -3.48
N MET A 49 -17.59 -2.95 -4.31
CA MET A 49 -17.29 -4.22 -4.95
C MET A 49 -16.99 -5.31 -3.91
N MET A 50 -16.25 -4.99 -2.84
CA MET A 50 -16.02 -5.93 -1.73
C MET A 50 -17.32 -6.32 -1.02
N LYS A 51 -18.29 -5.40 -0.92
CA LYS A 51 -19.64 -5.71 -0.42
C LYS A 51 -20.39 -6.68 -1.33
N GLU A 52 -20.34 -6.46 -2.66
CA GLU A 52 -21.02 -7.35 -3.62
C GLU A 52 -20.37 -8.73 -3.68
N LEU A 53 -19.04 -8.83 -3.60
CA LEU A 53 -18.36 -10.12 -3.51
C LEU A 53 -18.75 -10.88 -2.24
N HIS A 54 -18.79 -10.18 -1.11
CA HIS A 54 -19.22 -10.77 0.16
C HIS A 54 -20.68 -11.24 0.13
N SER A 55 -21.59 -10.48 -0.49
CA SER A 55 -23.00 -10.89 -0.65
C SER A 55 -23.18 -12.13 -1.55
N GLN A 56 -22.22 -12.37 -2.45
CA GLN A 56 -22.13 -13.58 -3.27
C GLN A 56 -21.43 -14.75 -2.55
N GLY A 57 -21.11 -14.60 -1.27
CA GLY A 57 -20.51 -15.64 -0.43
C GLY A 57 -18.99 -15.74 -0.52
N LYS A 58 -18.29 -14.77 -1.13
CA LYS A 58 -16.82 -14.72 -1.10
C LYS A 58 -16.33 -14.32 0.28
N THR A 59 -15.38 -15.08 0.79
CA THR A 59 -14.77 -14.88 2.11
C THR A 59 -13.47 -14.08 2.01
N ILE A 60 -12.96 -13.61 3.15
CA ILE A 60 -11.62 -13.02 3.22
C ILE A 60 -10.54 -14.02 2.81
N ASP A 61 -10.71 -15.29 3.18
CA ASP A 61 -9.73 -16.33 2.84
C ASP A 61 -9.67 -16.54 1.33
N ASP A 62 -10.81 -16.46 0.62
CA ASP A 62 -10.82 -16.49 -0.85
C ASP A 62 -10.03 -15.32 -1.44
N ILE A 63 -10.22 -14.10 -0.92
CA ILE A 63 -9.47 -12.90 -1.36
C ILE A 63 -7.97 -13.10 -1.09
N VAL A 64 -7.59 -13.66 0.06
CA VAL A 64 -6.20 -13.95 0.40
C VAL A 64 -5.59 -14.94 -0.60
N GLU A 65 -6.28 -16.03 -0.93
CA GLU A 65 -5.79 -17.01 -1.90
C GLU A 65 -5.66 -16.45 -3.32
N VAL A 66 -6.55 -15.53 -3.71
CA VAL A 66 -6.42 -14.79 -4.97
C VAL A 66 -5.18 -13.87 -4.95
N LEU A 67 -4.99 -13.09 -3.89
CA LEU A 67 -3.87 -12.16 -3.77
C LEU A 67 -2.52 -12.89 -3.73
N LYS A 68 -2.43 -14.07 -3.12
CA LYS A 68 -1.21 -14.90 -3.13
C LYS A 68 -0.77 -15.31 -4.53
N ARG A 69 -1.70 -15.35 -5.49
CA ARG A 69 -1.44 -15.75 -6.89
C ARG A 69 -1.14 -14.55 -7.81
N ILE A 70 -1.13 -13.33 -7.29
CA ILE A 70 -0.87 -12.15 -8.13
C ILE A 70 0.52 -12.24 -8.78
N PRO A 71 0.64 -11.96 -10.08
CA PRO A 71 1.93 -12.04 -10.76
C PRO A 71 2.94 -11.01 -10.22
N MET A 72 4.17 -11.48 -9.97
CA MET A 72 5.31 -10.67 -9.54
C MET A 72 6.56 -11.11 -10.30
N HIS A 73 7.41 -10.15 -10.70
CA HIS A 73 8.68 -10.50 -11.33
C HIS A 73 9.53 -11.39 -10.39
N PRO A 74 10.05 -12.56 -10.82
CA PRO A 74 10.75 -13.52 -9.93
C PRO A 74 11.95 -12.94 -9.15
N ARG A 75 12.54 -11.87 -9.68
CA ARG A 75 13.68 -11.17 -9.05
C ARG A 75 13.29 -10.09 -8.03
N ILE A 76 12.03 -9.67 -7.92
CA ILE A 76 11.66 -8.53 -7.07
C ILE A 76 11.88 -8.84 -5.57
N VAL A 77 11.54 -10.06 -5.14
CA VAL A 77 11.78 -10.54 -3.77
C VAL A 77 13.27 -10.54 -3.44
N HIS A 78 14.11 -10.99 -4.39
CA HIS A 78 15.56 -10.99 -4.24
C HIS A 78 16.11 -9.56 -4.14
N ALA A 79 15.61 -8.63 -4.97
CA ALA A 79 16.01 -7.23 -4.93
C ALA A 79 15.65 -6.56 -3.60
N ILE A 80 14.41 -6.75 -3.11
CA ILE A 80 13.95 -6.21 -1.82
C ILE A 80 14.85 -6.70 -0.68
N LYS A 81 15.11 -8.02 -0.62
CA LYS A 81 15.97 -8.62 0.40
C LYS A 81 17.41 -8.11 0.32
N ALA A 82 17.95 -7.97 -0.89
CA ALA A 82 19.31 -7.46 -1.10
C ALA A 82 19.45 -6.01 -0.61
N VAL A 83 18.53 -5.12 -0.98
CA VAL A 83 18.55 -3.71 -0.55
C VAL A 83 18.36 -3.60 0.97
N HIS A 84 17.48 -4.41 1.55
CA HIS A 84 17.31 -4.47 3.01
C HIS A 84 18.58 -4.98 3.72
N ALA A 85 19.25 -6.00 3.18
CA ALA A 85 20.48 -6.55 3.75
C ALA A 85 21.66 -5.55 3.72
N LEU A 86 21.65 -4.59 2.79
CA LEU A 86 22.59 -3.46 2.78
C LEU A 86 22.34 -2.45 3.90
N GLY A 87 21.23 -2.59 4.65
CA GLY A 87 20.87 -1.74 5.78
C GLY A 87 20.11 -0.48 5.39
N CYS A 88 19.52 -0.44 4.18
CA CYS A 88 18.62 0.62 3.74
C CYS A 88 17.30 0.57 4.51
N ASP A 89 16.66 1.73 4.70
CA ASP A 89 15.30 1.82 5.20
C ASP A 89 14.33 1.73 4.02
N LEU A 90 13.52 0.67 3.97
CA LEU A 90 12.57 0.45 2.87
C LEU A 90 11.16 0.84 3.33
N LYS A 91 10.46 1.59 2.49
CA LYS A 91 9.07 1.99 2.73
C LYS A 91 8.22 1.84 1.47
N ILE A 92 6.91 1.71 1.64
CA ILE A 92 5.96 1.70 0.54
C ILE A 92 5.08 2.94 0.61
N VAL A 93 4.88 3.59 -0.53
CA VAL A 93 3.89 4.65 -0.75
C VAL A 93 3.08 4.27 -1.97
N SER A 94 1.88 3.76 -1.76
CA SER A 94 1.08 3.21 -2.87
C SER A 94 -0.39 3.58 -2.78
N ASP A 95 -1.02 3.66 -3.94
CA ASP A 95 -2.45 3.92 -4.09
C ASP A 95 -3.30 2.64 -3.98
N ALA A 96 -2.66 1.49 -3.74
CA ALA A 96 -3.34 0.25 -3.37
C ALA A 96 -3.88 0.31 -1.93
N ASN A 97 -4.58 -0.73 -1.49
CA ASN A 97 -5.07 -0.85 -0.11
C ASN A 97 -4.09 -1.63 0.79
N ILE A 98 -4.04 -1.28 2.08
CA ILE A 98 -3.10 -1.87 3.06
C ILE A 98 -3.25 -3.40 3.16
N PHE A 99 -4.47 -3.93 3.08
CA PHE A 99 -4.76 -5.34 3.21
C PHE A 99 -4.13 -6.15 2.08
N SER A 100 -4.29 -5.70 0.83
CA SER A 100 -3.66 -6.34 -0.34
C SER A 100 -2.14 -6.35 -0.21
N ILE A 101 -1.54 -5.20 0.06
CA ILE A 101 -0.08 -5.04 0.20
C ILE A 101 0.47 -5.98 1.28
N GLU A 102 -0.11 -5.92 2.49
CA GLU A 102 0.30 -6.74 3.63
C GLU A 102 0.20 -8.23 3.32
N THR A 103 -0.89 -8.66 2.71
CA THR A 103 -1.14 -10.07 2.37
C THR A 103 -0.09 -10.60 1.41
N ILE A 104 0.17 -9.87 0.32
CA ILE A 104 1.14 -10.26 -0.72
C ILE A 104 2.56 -10.27 -0.13
N LEU A 105 2.96 -9.23 0.60
CA LEU A 105 4.29 -9.16 1.20
C LEU A 105 4.54 -10.25 2.24
N LYS A 106 3.52 -10.62 3.03
CA LYS A 106 3.59 -11.72 4.00
C LYS A 106 3.74 -13.05 3.29
N HIS A 107 2.97 -13.30 2.23
CA HIS A 107 3.09 -14.51 1.43
C HIS A 107 4.50 -14.72 0.87
N HIS A 108 5.13 -13.65 0.37
CA HIS A 108 6.50 -13.71 -0.15
C HIS A 108 7.60 -13.59 0.92
N GLY A 109 7.24 -13.49 2.20
CA GLY A 109 8.20 -13.42 3.31
C GLY A 109 9.10 -12.18 3.30
N VAL A 110 8.62 -11.07 2.75
CA VAL A 110 9.36 -9.79 2.65
C VAL A 110 8.70 -8.64 3.41
N ARG A 111 7.56 -8.88 4.07
CA ARG A 111 6.87 -7.84 4.85
C ARG A 111 7.77 -7.15 5.87
N ASN A 112 8.61 -7.91 6.57
CA ASN A 112 9.50 -7.39 7.60
C ASN A 112 10.66 -6.55 7.05
N CYS A 113 10.87 -6.54 5.73
CA CYS A 113 11.86 -5.65 5.11
C CYS A 113 11.40 -4.19 5.08
N PHE A 114 10.09 -3.94 5.21
CA PHE A 114 9.52 -2.60 5.11
C PHE A 114 9.19 -2.03 6.51
N SER A 115 9.75 -0.87 6.83
CA SER A 115 9.53 -0.20 8.11
C SER A 115 8.19 0.53 8.18
N GLU A 116 7.66 0.94 7.02
CA GLU A 116 6.41 1.69 6.90
C GLU A 116 5.73 1.41 5.56
N ILE A 117 4.40 1.31 5.60
CA ILE A 117 3.54 1.22 4.42
C ILE A 117 2.50 2.32 4.55
N ALA A 118 2.56 3.31 3.67
CA ALA A 118 1.56 4.36 3.53
C ALA A 118 0.71 4.04 2.30
N ALA A 119 -0.55 3.68 2.53
CA ALA A 119 -1.48 3.30 1.47
C ALA A 119 -2.94 3.45 1.95
N ASN A 120 -3.91 3.24 1.07
CA ASN A 120 -5.33 3.39 1.41
C ASN A 120 -5.74 2.46 2.57
N PRO A 121 -6.30 3.01 3.68
CA PRO A 121 -6.68 2.20 4.83
C PRO A 121 -7.68 1.11 4.47
N SER A 122 -7.50 -0.06 5.05
CA SER A 122 -8.41 -1.19 4.84
C SER A 122 -8.38 -2.14 6.02
N TYR A 123 -9.52 -2.74 6.34
CA TYR A 123 -9.65 -3.72 7.41
C TYR A 123 -10.81 -4.67 7.14
N VAL A 124 -10.80 -5.83 7.78
CA VAL A 124 -11.93 -6.76 7.77
C VAL A 124 -12.88 -6.37 8.90
N ASN A 125 -14.14 -6.07 8.59
CA ASN A 125 -15.13 -5.71 9.60
C ASN A 125 -15.68 -6.94 10.35
N GLU A 126 -16.55 -6.71 11.32
CA GLU A 126 -17.18 -7.75 12.15
C GLU A 126 -18.01 -8.77 11.35
N GLU A 127 -18.47 -8.40 10.15
CA GLU A 127 -19.21 -9.28 9.24
C GLU A 127 -18.28 -10.16 8.38
N GLY A 128 -16.96 -10.01 8.50
CA GLY A 128 -16.00 -10.72 7.66
C GLY A 128 -15.88 -10.14 6.25
N ARG A 129 -16.21 -8.86 6.04
CA ARG A 129 -16.07 -8.15 4.77
C ARG A 129 -14.87 -7.21 4.80
N LEU A 130 -14.11 -7.19 3.71
CA LEU A 130 -13.04 -6.22 3.51
C LEU A 130 -13.62 -4.83 3.28
N ARG A 131 -13.20 -3.86 4.10
CA ARG A 131 -13.53 -2.44 3.97
C ARG A 131 -12.32 -1.69 3.42
N ILE A 132 -12.57 -0.77 2.49
CA ILE A 132 -11.52 0.04 1.84
C ILE A 132 -11.89 1.51 1.95
N PHE A 133 -10.94 2.35 2.37
CA PHE A 133 -11.11 3.78 2.57
C PHE A 133 -10.01 4.55 1.86
N PRO A 134 -10.26 5.79 1.44
CA PRO A 134 -9.22 6.62 0.88
C PRO A 134 -8.24 7.13 1.93
N PHE A 135 -6.97 7.33 1.55
CA PHE A 135 -5.94 7.86 2.43
C PHE A 135 -6.22 9.32 2.85
N HIS A 136 -6.66 10.14 1.91
CA HIS A 136 -7.20 11.47 2.14
C HIS A 136 -8.71 11.43 2.01
N ASP A 137 -9.43 12.02 2.96
CA ASP A 137 -10.87 12.21 2.85
C ASP A 137 -11.19 13.28 1.81
N PHE A 138 -11.24 12.84 0.55
CA PHE A 138 -11.52 13.68 -0.60
C PHE A 138 -13.00 14.02 -0.76
N LEU A 139 -13.89 13.35 0.00
CA LEU A 139 -15.33 13.63 -0.02
C LEU A 139 -15.64 14.93 0.73
N THR A 140 -14.82 15.28 1.71
CA THR A 140 -14.97 16.51 2.50
C THR A 140 -14.07 17.64 2.02
N SER A 141 -12.84 17.35 1.60
CA SER A 141 -11.93 18.38 1.09
C SER A 141 -10.87 17.81 0.14
N SER A 142 -10.48 18.59 -0.87
CA SER A 142 -9.29 18.23 -1.66
C SER A 142 -8.05 18.33 -0.76
N HIS A 143 -7.07 17.46 -0.97
CA HIS A 143 -5.84 17.47 -0.18
C HIS A 143 -4.90 18.66 -0.52
N GLY A 144 -5.39 19.67 -1.27
CA GLY A 144 -4.71 20.94 -1.52
C GLY A 144 -3.49 20.89 -2.44
N CYS A 145 -3.23 19.76 -3.09
CA CYS A 145 -2.13 19.65 -4.05
C CYS A 145 -2.45 20.45 -5.33
N LYS A 146 -1.47 21.23 -5.80
CA LYS A 146 -1.58 22.01 -7.04
C LYS A 146 -1.23 21.21 -8.30
N LEU A 147 -0.75 19.98 -8.13
CA LEU A 147 -0.39 19.06 -9.21
C LEU A 147 -1.54 18.05 -9.45
N ILE A 148 -1.53 17.42 -10.62
CA ILE A 148 -2.43 16.33 -10.95
C ILE A 148 -2.03 15.11 -10.13
N CYS A 149 -2.91 14.68 -9.22
CA CYS A 149 -2.75 13.46 -8.45
C CYS A 149 -4.13 12.87 -8.10
N SER A 150 -4.16 11.57 -7.78
CA SER A 150 -5.40 10.89 -7.41
C SER A 150 -6.04 11.62 -6.21
N PRO A 151 -7.37 11.84 -6.20
CA PRO A 151 -8.03 12.55 -5.11
C PRO A 151 -7.76 11.92 -3.74
N ASN A 152 -7.67 10.60 -3.70
CA ASN A 152 -7.55 9.79 -2.51
C ASN A 152 -6.16 9.71 -1.91
N MET A 153 -5.09 9.93 -2.67
CA MET A 153 -3.74 9.90 -2.11
C MET A 153 -2.76 10.76 -2.90
N CYS A 154 -2.11 11.71 -2.23
CA CYS A 154 -1.01 12.46 -2.79
C CYS A 154 0.32 11.80 -2.40
N LYS A 155 0.86 10.93 -3.27
CA LYS A 155 2.14 10.23 -3.00
C LYS A 155 3.29 11.20 -2.69
N GLY A 156 3.31 12.38 -3.34
CA GLY A 156 4.31 13.41 -3.08
C GLY A 156 4.26 13.98 -1.65
N SER A 157 3.07 14.34 -1.15
CA SER A 157 2.93 14.89 0.21
C SER A 157 3.24 13.84 1.29
N VAL A 158 2.87 12.58 1.02
CA VAL A 158 3.19 11.43 1.88
C VAL A 158 4.69 11.18 1.90
N PHE A 159 5.34 11.16 0.73
CA PHE A 159 6.80 11.03 0.63
C PHE A 159 7.55 12.13 1.38
N GLU A 160 7.15 13.40 1.22
CA GLU A 160 7.76 14.51 1.95
C GLU A 160 7.57 14.40 3.48
N SER A 161 6.44 13.84 3.92
CA SER A 161 6.18 13.58 5.34
C SER A 161 7.03 12.42 5.88
N ILE A 162 7.28 11.41 5.06
CA ILE A 162 8.24 10.33 5.37
C ILE A 162 9.65 10.90 5.49
N LYS A 163 10.11 11.65 4.49
CA LYS A 163 11.46 12.24 4.45
C LYS A 163 11.73 13.10 5.69
N ARG A 164 10.78 13.96 6.09
CA ARG A 164 10.89 14.76 7.32
C ARG A 164 11.05 13.92 8.59
N ARG A 165 10.29 12.82 8.73
CA ARG A 165 10.38 11.90 9.88
C ARG A 165 11.69 11.08 9.89
N SER A 166 12.20 10.71 8.72
CA SER A 166 13.49 10.03 8.63
C SER A 166 14.64 10.94 9.08
N ILE A 167 14.64 12.21 8.67
CA ILE A 167 15.66 13.20 9.09
C ILE A 167 15.63 13.44 10.60
N SER A 168 14.45 13.65 11.19
CA SER A 168 14.34 13.92 12.64
C SER A 168 14.80 12.74 13.50
N THR A 169 14.60 11.51 13.02
CA THR A 169 15.07 10.30 13.71
C THR A 169 16.60 10.22 13.74
N GLU A 170 17.29 10.72 12.72
CA GLU A 170 18.75 10.79 12.69
C GLU A 170 19.32 11.85 13.63
N GLU A 171 18.68 13.03 13.69
CA GLU A 171 19.10 14.12 14.59
C GLU A 171 18.98 13.71 16.06
N ASN A 172 17.90 13.02 16.43
CA ASN A 172 17.74 12.46 17.77
C ASN A 172 18.82 11.42 18.10
N LYS A 173 19.13 10.50 17.17
CA LYS A 173 20.24 9.53 17.35
C LYS A 173 21.61 10.20 17.49
N LYS A 174 21.87 11.31 16.80
CA LYS A 174 23.12 12.11 16.96
C LYS A 174 23.18 12.84 18.30
N ASN A 175 22.03 13.20 18.87
CA ASN A 175 21.95 13.89 20.16
C ASN A 175 22.02 12.95 21.36
N ASP A 176 21.66 11.68 21.20
CA ASP A 176 21.78 10.63 22.22
C ASP A 176 23.17 9.97 22.29
N LEU A 177 24.12 10.34 21.41
CA LEU A 177 25.50 9.86 21.51
C LEU A 177 26.21 10.49 22.74
N PRO A 178 26.93 9.71 23.56
CA PRO A 178 27.65 10.23 24.72
C PRO A 178 28.58 11.39 24.32
N ARG A 179 28.60 12.46 25.12
CA ARG A 179 29.35 13.73 24.89
C ARG A 179 30.85 13.59 24.61
N ARG A 180 31.42 12.38 24.65
CA ARG A 180 32.84 12.10 24.46
C ARG A 180 33.31 12.10 22.98
N TRP A 181 32.38 12.22 22.02
CA TRP A 181 32.68 12.17 20.58
C TRP A 181 32.10 13.33 19.75
N LYS A 182 31.76 14.46 20.39
CA LYS A 182 31.45 15.71 19.70
C LYS A 182 32.71 16.60 19.73
N GLN A 183 33.61 16.42 18.76
CA GLN A 183 34.68 17.36 18.40
C GLN A 183 34.61 17.60 16.90
#